data_AF-A0A6B3NYE2-F1
#
_entry.id   AF-A0A6B3NYE2-F1
#
_cell.length_a   1.000
_cell.length_b   1.000
_cell.length_c   1.000
_cell.angle_alpha   90.00
_cell.angle_beta   90.00
_cell.angle_gamma   90.00
#
_symmetry.space_group_name_H-M   'P 1'
#
loop_
_entity.id
_entity.type
_entity.pdbx_description
1 polymer ?
#
loop_
_entity_poly.entity_id
_entity_poly.type
_entity_poly.pdbx_seq_one_letter_code
_entity_poly.pdbx_strand_id
1 'polypeptide(L)'
;MRAALHARQLQQHRTQGKPLRHLEELLQVTTLTTEHYQRVLPFITLWGGDGVPVAAYAAPTLRKALGLKAASAVVSNPGSMLSIDSQAELGNGTTAGVLTTVVLNPGDGDGTLYRVLRWQER
;
A
#
# COMPACT_ATOMS: atom_id res chain seq x y z
N MET A 1 20.88 -12.24 1.03
CA MET A 1 20.77 -12.72 -0.38
C MET A 1 19.34 -12.86 -0.89
N ARG A 2 18.37 -13.44 -0.16
CA ARG A 2 16.98 -13.63 -0.65
C ARG A 2 16.21 -12.34 -0.98
N ALA A 3 16.32 -11.28 -0.17
CA ALA A 3 15.64 -10.01 -0.45
C ALA A 3 16.06 -9.37 -1.79
N ALA A 4 17.36 -9.42 -2.11
CA ALA A 4 17.88 -8.92 -3.39
C ALA A 4 17.39 -9.75 -4.59
N LEU A 5 17.14 -11.04 -4.41
CA LEU A 5 16.53 -11.88 -5.44
C LEU A 5 15.08 -11.45 -5.70
N HIS A 6 14.26 -11.29 -4.66
CA HIS A 6 12.87 -10.84 -4.82
C HIS A 6 12.78 -9.46 -5.48
N ALA A 7 13.65 -8.52 -5.10
CA ALA A 7 13.72 -7.21 -5.74
C ALA A 7 14.04 -7.30 -7.24
N ARG A 8 14.99 -8.17 -7.64
CA ARG A 8 15.29 -8.41 -9.06
C ARG A 8 14.11 -9.02 -9.81
N GLN A 9 13.41 -10.00 -9.22
CA GLN A 9 12.23 -10.63 -9.82
C GLN A 9 11.10 -9.62 -10.04
N LEU A 10 10.84 -8.76 -9.05
CA LEU A 10 9.86 -7.67 -9.17
C LEU A 10 10.26 -6.65 -10.23
N GLN A 11 11.55 -6.29 -10.30
CA GLN A 11 12.04 -5.37 -11.32
C GLN A 11 11.88 -5.97 -12.73
N GLN A 12 12.20 -7.26 -12.92
CA GLN A 12 12.01 -7.96 -14.18
C GLN A 12 10.53 -7.97 -14.60
N HIS A 13 9.63 -8.30 -13.68
CA HIS A 13 8.20 -8.27 -13.95
C HIS A 13 7.72 -6.85 -14.36
N ARG A 14 8.22 -5.82 -13.67
CA ARG A 14 7.91 -4.42 -13.99
C ARG A 14 8.38 -4.04 -15.40
N THR A 15 9.59 -4.47 -15.79
CA THR A 15 10.14 -4.20 -17.14
C THR A 15 9.38 -4.93 -18.25
N GLN A 16 8.62 -5.98 -17.94
CA GLN A 16 7.72 -6.65 -18.89
C GLN A 16 6.37 -5.94 -19.05
N GLY A 17 6.19 -4.76 -18.44
CA GLY A 17 5.02 -3.91 -18.65
C GLY A 17 3.75 -4.40 -17.95
N LYS A 18 3.86 -5.34 -17.00
CA LYS A 18 2.73 -5.86 -16.23
C LYS A 18 2.78 -5.29 -14.80
N PRO A 19 1.96 -4.29 -14.45
CA PRO A 19 1.83 -3.87 -13.05
C PRO A 19 1.07 -4.94 -12.26
N LEU A 20 1.42 -5.10 -10.97
CA LEU A 20 0.65 -5.94 -10.05
C LEU A 20 -0.72 -5.28 -9.80
N ARG A 21 -1.79 -6.07 -9.82
CA ARG A 21 -3.16 -5.61 -9.53
C ARG A 21 -3.63 -6.03 -8.13
N HIS A 22 -3.05 -7.11 -7.62
CA HIS A 22 -3.30 -7.72 -6.32
C HIS A 22 -1.97 -8.03 -5.61
N LEU A 23 -1.94 -7.95 -4.28
CA LEU A 23 -0.71 -8.20 -3.52
C LEU A 23 -0.32 -9.69 -3.56
N GLU A 24 -1.30 -10.56 -3.71
CA GLU A 24 -1.17 -12.01 -3.85
C GLU A 24 -0.33 -12.40 -5.07
N GLU A 25 -0.29 -11.56 -6.11
CA GLU A 25 0.56 -11.76 -7.27
C GLU A 25 2.05 -11.81 -6.90
N LEU A 26 2.46 -11.27 -5.76
CA LEU A 26 3.83 -11.40 -5.25
C LEU A 26 4.28 -12.87 -5.13
N LEU A 27 3.36 -13.78 -4.78
CA LEU A 27 3.64 -15.22 -4.70
C LEU A 27 3.86 -15.86 -6.07
N GLN A 28 3.30 -15.26 -7.13
CA GLN A 28 3.39 -15.77 -8.50
C GLN A 28 4.65 -15.26 -9.20
N VAL A 29 5.03 -14.01 -8.93
CA VAL A 29 6.10 -13.31 -9.66
C VAL A 29 7.44 -13.36 -8.92
N THR A 30 7.46 -13.83 -7.68
CA THR A 30 8.67 -13.97 -6.87
C THR A 30 8.77 -15.36 -6.25
N THR A 31 9.93 -15.66 -5.68
CA THR A 31 10.18 -16.88 -4.89
C THR A 31 9.78 -16.73 -3.41
N LEU A 32 8.95 -15.74 -3.09
CA LEU A 32 8.46 -15.51 -1.73
C LEU A 32 7.57 -16.68 -1.29
N THR A 33 7.80 -17.22 -0.10
CA THR A 33 6.93 -18.27 0.45
C THR A 33 5.66 -17.65 1.03
N THR A 34 4.57 -18.43 1.13
CA THR A 34 3.32 -17.99 1.76
C THR A 34 3.52 -17.46 3.18
N GLU A 35 4.40 -18.11 3.96
CA GLU A 35 4.75 -17.65 5.31
C GLU A 35 5.40 -16.26 5.29
N HIS A 36 6.38 -16.03 4.41
CA HIS A 36 7.02 -14.72 4.31
C HIS A 36 6.05 -13.67 3.78
N TYR A 37 5.21 -14.03 2.81
CA TYR A 37 4.14 -13.17 2.30
C TYR A 37 3.24 -12.68 3.42
N GLN A 38 2.73 -13.57 4.27
CA GLN A 38 1.88 -13.21 5.41
C GLN A 38 2.59 -12.26 6.39
N ARG A 39 3.90 -12.45 6.62
CA ARG A 39 4.68 -11.56 7.50
C ARG A 39 4.89 -10.17 6.92
N VAL A 40 5.01 -10.03 5.60
CA VAL A 40 5.22 -8.72 4.96
C VAL A 40 3.92 -8.01 4.60
N LEU A 41 2.81 -8.74 4.47
CA LEU A 41 1.51 -8.23 4.03
C LEU A 41 1.07 -6.95 4.79
N PRO A 42 1.24 -6.82 6.12
CA PRO A 42 0.85 -5.61 6.85
C PRO A 42 1.68 -4.37 6.51
N PHE A 43 2.81 -4.52 5.81
CA PHE A 43 3.79 -3.45 5.58
C PHE A 43 3.93 -3.06 4.11
N ILE A 44 3.12 -3.64 3.22
CA ILE A 44 3.18 -3.43 1.78
C ILE A 44 1.85 -2.91 1.23
N THR A 45 1.93 -2.12 0.18
CA THR A 45 0.77 -1.61 -0.57
C THR A 45 1.09 -1.66 -2.05
N LEU A 46 0.06 -1.82 -2.89
CA LEU A 46 0.18 -1.66 -4.35
C LEU A 46 0.20 -0.19 -4.75
N TRP A 47 -0.42 0.66 -3.92
CA TRP A 47 -0.70 2.05 -4.21
C TRP A 47 0.13 2.89 -3.24
N GLY A 48 1.14 3.56 -3.76
CA GLY A 48 2.02 4.43 -2.98
C GLY A 48 2.60 5.59 -3.78
N GLY A 49 2.63 5.50 -5.12
CA GLY A 49 3.25 6.50 -6.00
C GLY A 49 4.78 6.49 -5.92
N ASP A 50 5.30 6.55 -4.69
CA ASP A 50 6.71 6.61 -4.34
C ASP A 50 7.27 5.23 -3.94
N GLY A 51 8.56 4.99 -4.25
CA GLY A 51 9.24 3.74 -3.94
C GLY A 51 9.65 3.57 -2.46
N VAL A 52 9.37 4.55 -1.60
CA VAL A 52 9.75 4.57 -0.18
C VAL A 52 8.59 5.14 0.64
N PRO A 53 8.21 4.54 1.78
CA PRO A 53 7.11 5.05 2.59
C PRO A 53 7.47 6.36 3.31
N VAL A 54 6.46 7.20 3.55
CA VAL A 54 6.61 8.43 4.34
C VAL A 54 6.97 8.06 5.79
N ALA A 55 8.16 8.47 6.24
CA ALA A 55 8.74 8.04 7.51
C ALA A 55 7.88 8.35 8.75
N ALA A 56 7.05 9.41 8.70
CA ALA A 56 6.14 9.77 9.79
C ALA A 56 5.00 8.77 9.99
N TYR A 57 4.59 8.09 8.92
CA TYR A 57 3.44 7.18 8.89
C TYR A 57 3.83 5.71 8.77
N ALA A 58 5.13 5.42 8.59
CA ALA A 58 5.64 4.07 8.50
C ALA A 58 5.67 3.38 9.88
N ALA A 59 5.27 2.11 9.92
CA ALA A 59 5.35 1.28 11.13
C ALA A 59 6.79 1.25 11.70
N PRO A 60 6.99 1.17 13.03
CA PRO A 60 8.33 1.17 13.64
C PRO A 60 9.30 0.13 13.06
N THR A 61 8.82 -1.09 12.83
CA THR A 61 9.59 -2.18 12.22
C THR A 61 10.06 -1.82 10.82
N LEU A 62 9.18 -1.23 10.01
CA LEU A 62 9.49 -0.82 8.64
C LEU A 62 10.50 0.34 8.62
N ARG A 63 10.34 1.32 9.52
CA ARG A 63 11.32 2.41 9.68
C ARG A 63 12.71 1.89 10.00
N LYS A 64 12.81 0.96 10.97
CA LYS A 64 14.07 0.33 11.34
C LYS A 64 14.69 -0.46 10.18
N ALA A 65 13.88 -1.24 9.47
CA ALA A 65 14.34 -2.05 8.35
C ALA A 65 14.84 -1.21 7.16
N LEU A 66 14.22 -0.06 6.91
CA LEU A 66 14.57 0.84 5.80
C LEU A 66 15.52 1.98 6.20
N GLY A 67 15.98 2.03 7.46
CA GLY A 67 16.87 3.09 7.95
C GLY A 67 16.24 4.48 7.90
N LEU A 68 14.90 4.57 7.99
CA LEU A 68 14.18 5.84 7.95
C LEU A 68 14.40 6.59 9.25
N LYS A 69 14.86 7.85 9.15
CA LYS A 69 14.97 8.72 10.32
C LYS A 69 13.60 8.91 10.95
N ALA A 70 13.53 8.89 12.28
CA ALA A 70 12.30 9.20 12.99
C ALA A 70 11.80 10.58 12.54
N ALA A 71 10.55 10.66 12.10
CA ALA A 71 9.94 11.94 11.77
C ALA A 71 9.83 12.77 13.05
N SER A 72 10.18 14.06 12.94
CA SER A 72 9.86 15.04 13.98
C SER A 72 8.35 15.09 14.20
N ALA A 73 7.89 15.52 15.38
CA ALA A 73 6.48 15.57 15.79
C ALA A 73 5.58 16.51 14.95
N VAL A 74 6.10 17.07 13.86
CA VAL A 74 5.35 17.88 12.90
C VAL A 74 4.57 16.95 11.98
N VAL A 75 3.30 17.28 11.72
CA VAL A 75 2.48 16.61 10.71
C VAL A 75 3.19 16.72 9.37
N SER A 76 3.78 15.62 8.93
CA SER A 76 4.42 15.50 7.61
C SER A 76 3.33 15.32 6.55
N ASN A 77 3.56 15.76 5.32
CA ASN A 77 2.64 15.46 4.22
C ASN A 77 2.54 13.93 4.03
N PRO A 78 1.36 13.30 4.19
CA PRO A 78 1.20 11.85 4.04
C PRO A 78 1.28 11.37 2.59
N GLY A 79 1.35 12.29 1.62
CA GLY A 79 1.27 12.00 0.20
C GLY A 79 -0.16 12.13 -0.33
N SER A 80 -0.35 11.79 -1.60
CA SER A 80 -1.66 11.88 -2.27
C SER A 80 -2.48 10.59 -2.19
N MET A 81 -1.91 9.50 -1.69
CA MET A 81 -2.57 8.19 -1.66
C MET A 81 -3.10 7.87 -0.26
N LEU A 82 -4.41 7.68 -0.14
CA LEU A 82 -5.07 7.36 1.14
C LEU A 82 -5.82 6.03 1.07
N SER A 83 -5.80 5.30 2.19
CA SER A 83 -6.71 4.18 2.43
C SER A 83 -7.73 4.59 3.49
N ILE A 84 -9.02 4.42 3.19
CA ILE A 84 -10.14 4.78 4.06
C ILE A 84 -10.87 3.49 4.41
N ASP A 85 -10.89 3.18 5.71
CA ASP A 85 -11.65 2.06 6.28
C ASP A 85 -12.96 2.61 6.84
N SER A 86 -14.08 2.24 6.23
CA SER A 86 -15.42 2.68 6.62
C SER A 86 -16.20 1.50 7.17
N GLN A 87 -16.83 1.69 8.33
CA GLN A 87 -17.62 0.67 9.01
C GLN A 87 -18.99 1.26 9.35
N ALA A 88 -20.04 0.49 9.11
CA ALA A 88 -21.41 0.85 9.45
C ALA A 88 -22.04 -0.28 10.26
N GLU A 89 -22.84 0.08 11.27
CA GLU A 89 -23.59 -0.85 12.10
C GLU A 89 -25.06 -0.40 12.15
N LEU A 90 -25.97 -1.35 11.93
CA LEU A 90 -27.41 -1.15 12.08
C LEU A 90 -27.84 -1.49 13.51
N GLY A 91 -28.95 -0.92 13.97
CA GLY A 91 -29.45 -1.14 15.34
C GLY A 91 -29.81 -2.59 15.70
N ASN A 92 -29.81 -3.50 14.73
CA ASN A 92 -29.97 -4.95 14.91
C ASN A 92 -28.63 -5.71 15.00
N GLY A 93 -27.48 -5.01 15.01
CA GLY A 93 -26.14 -5.59 15.07
C GLY A 93 -25.56 -6.04 13.73
N THR A 94 -26.25 -5.81 12.60
CA THR A 94 -25.66 -6.06 11.28
C THR A 94 -24.57 -5.03 11.00
N THR A 95 -23.37 -5.51 10.63
CA THR A 95 -22.22 -4.67 10.27
C THR A 95 -21.87 -4.80 8.79
N ALA A 96 -21.40 -3.71 8.19
CA ALA A 96 -20.81 -3.70 6.86
C ALA A 96 -19.55 -2.85 6.85
N GLY A 97 -18.49 -3.36 6.21
CA GLY A 97 -17.20 -2.68 6.09
C GLY A 97 -16.77 -2.51 4.64
N VAL A 98 -16.18 -1.36 4.32
CA VAL A 98 -15.55 -1.12 3.01
C VAL A 98 -14.17 -0.51 3.22
N LEU A 99 -13.17 -1.10 2.56
CA LEU A 99 -11.84 -0.51 2.43
C LEU A 99 -11.71 0.13 1.05
N THR A 100 -11.52 1.45 1.03
CA THR A 100 -11.37 2.24 -0.21
C THR A 100 -9.98 2.82 -0.31
N THR A 101 -9.44 2.84 -1.52
CA THR A 101 -8.13 3.40 -1.84
C THR A 101 -8.33 4.59 -2.79
N VAL A 102 -7.90 5.78 -2.37
CA VAL A 102 -8.20 7.08 -2.99
C VAL A 102 -6.92 7.83 -3.31
N VAL A 103 -6.84 8.44 -4.49
CA VAL A 103 -5.81 9.42 -4.83
C VAL A 103 -6.39 10.83 -4.74
N LEU A 104 -5.69 11.73 -4.04
CA LEU A 104 -6.02 13.15 -3.90
C LEU A 104 -5.39 13.96 -5.03
N ASN A 105 -6.10 14.98 -5.50
CA ASN A 105 -5.69 15.90 -6.56
C ASN A 105 -5.00 15.18 -7.73
N PRO A 106 -5.70 14.29 -8.45
CA PRO A 106 -5.07 13.39 -9.44
C PRO A 106 -4.37 14.10 -10.61
N GLY A 107 -4.48 15.43 -10.75
CA GLY A 107 -3.75 16.22 -11.74
C GLY A 107 -4.43 16.30 -13.10
N ASP A 108 -5.63 15.73 -13.21
CA ASP A 108 -6.33 15.50 -14.47
C ASP A 108 -6.93 16.77 -15.11
N GLY A 109 -6.77 17.95 -14.51
CA GLY A 109 -7.31 19.22 -15.02
C GLY A 109 -8.82 19.41 -14.86
N ASP A 110 -9.57 18.34 -14.56
CA ASP A 110 -11.04 18.32 -14.48
C ASP A 110 -11.63 18.93 -13.19
N GLY A 111 -10.82 19.65 -12.38
CA GLY A 111 -11.25 20.22 -11.10
C GLY A 111 -11.61 19.19 -10.01
N THR A 112 -11.40 17.90 -10.27
CA THR A 112 -11.71 16.82 -9.33
C THR A 112 -10.69 16.78 -8.19
N LEU A 113 -11.18 16.86 -6.94
CA LEU A 113 -10.33 16.88 -5.73
C LEU A 113 -9.77 15.50 -5.36
N TYR A 114 -10.43 14.42 -5.76
CA TYR A 114 -10.00 13.05 -5.48
C TYR A 114 -10.62 12.03 -6.44
N ARG A 115 -9.98 10.86 -6.57
CA ARG A 115 -10.45 9.73 -7.38
C ARG A 115 -10.33 8.42 -6.60
N VAL A 116 -11.38 7.60 -6.60
CA VAL A 116 -11.34 6.23 -6.06
C VAL A 116 -10.63 5.33 -7.07
N LEU A 117 -9.57 4.65 -6.63
CA LEU A 117 -8.83 3.68 -7.46
C LEU A 117 -9.35 2.25 -7.28
N ARG A 118 -9.70 1.88 -6.04
CA ARG A 118 -10.18 0.55 -5.69
C ARG A 118 -11.05 0.62 -4.44
N TRP A 119 -12.02 -0.27 -4.34
CA TRP A 119 -12.73 -0.59 -3.10
C TRP A 119 -12.91 -2.10 -2.97
N GLN A 120 -13.11 -2.57 -1.75
CA GLN A 120 -13.47 -3.95 -1.45
C GLN A 120 -14.29 -4.02 -0.15
N GLU A 121 -15.22 -4.97 -0.10
CA GLU A 121 -15.95 -5.30 1.12
C GLU A 121 -15.02 -6.00 2.13
N ARG A 122 -15.35 -5.87 3.41
CA ARG A 122 -14.68 -6.55 4.54
C ARG A 122 -15.65 -7.38 5.35
#